data_AF-A0A4V1UB75-F1
#
_entry.id   AF-A0A4V1UB75-F1
#
_cell.length_a   1.000
_cell.length_b   1.000
_cell.length_c   1.000
_cell.angle_alpha   90.00
_cell.angle_beta   90.00
_cell.angle_gamma   90.00
#
_symmetry.space_group_name_H-M   'P 1'
#
loop_
_entity.id
_entity.type
_entity.pdbx_description
1 polymer ?
#
loop_
_entity_poly.entity_id
_entity_poly.type
_entity_poly.pdbx_seq_one_letter_code
_entity_poly.pdbx_strand_id
1 'polypeptide(L)'
;MKRRLVILGGGESGVGAALLAKKEGYDVVLMDEGSLKDGYRNELKSSGIEFLEGAIDEQRLLAADEVVKSPGIPEKNEWVKKIRAKGIPVIGEIELAFRYKGDSKIVAITGSNGKSTTTALIYHIFKTAGLDCALVGNIGYSFAKQVVEDPKPLYVAEISSFQLDDIVTFRPDIAVLLNITEDHLDRYDYKFENYIQSKFRITMNQTTRDYFIYNLDDDIITQYMKRNPIHSIQLPMSMKQTVKQGGQIQNDELNVKVGSEEQSMSIYDFALKGKHNQYNTMAASVAGATMDIRKNKIREAV
;
A
#
# COMPACT_ATOMS: atom_id res chain seq x y z
N MET A 1 24.53 -4.35 -21.34
CA MET A 1 23.88 -5.61 -20.91
C MET A 1 22.54 -5.22 -20.29
N LYS A 2 21.46 -6.00 -20.49
CA LYS A 2 20.21 -5.77 -19.76
C LYS A 2 20.45 -6.08 -18.29
N ARG A 3 19.88 -5.26 -17.39
CA ARG A 3 19.97 -5.47 -15.95
C ARG A 3 19.14 -6.70 -15.57
N ARG A 4 19.70 -7.61 -14.79
CA ARG A 4 19.06 -8.87 -14.39
C ARG A 4 18.22 -8.66 -13.13
N LEU A 5 16.92 -8.86 -13.27
CA LEU A 5 15.96 -8.77 -12.17
C LEU A 5 15.36 -10.15 -11.91
N VAL A 6 15.61 -10.72 -10.74
CA VAL A 6 15.00 -11.99 -10.34
C VAL A 6 13.75 -11.72 -9.52
N ILE A 7 12.65 -12.38 -9.85
CA ILE A 7 11.41 -12.33 -9.06
C ILE A 7 11.35 -13.58 -8.19
N LEU A 8 11.30 -13.40 -6.88
CA LEU A 8 11.21 -14.49 -5.91
C LEU A 8 9.76 -14.63 -5.41
N GLY A 9 9.11 -15.73 -5.80
CA GLY A 9 7.70 -16.04 -5.57
C GLY A 9 6.82 -15.78 -6.81
N GLY A 10 5.96 -16.74 -7.14
CA GLY A 10 5.11 -16.82 -8.33
C GLY A 10 3.62 -16.64 -8.07
N GLY A 11 3.27 -15.97 -6.97
CA GLY A 11 1.91 -15.50 -6.70
C GLY A 11 1.54 -14.27 -7.53
N GLU A 12 0.41 -13.64 -7.19
CA GLU A 12 -0.13 -12.48 -7.92
C GLU A 12 0.88 -11.33 -8.06
N SER A 13 1.46 -10.86 -6.95
CA SER A 13 2.48 -9.80 -6.97
C SER A 13 3.74 -10.21 -7.74
N GLY A 14 4.13 -11.48 -7.69
CA GLY A 14 5.30 -11.99 -8.40
C GLY A 14 5.11 -11.96 -9.91
N VAL A 15 3.99 -12.48 -10.40
CA VAL A 15 3.65 -12.45 -11.83
C VAL A 15 3.52 -11.01 -12.33
N GLY A 16 2.83 -10.14 -11.58
CA GLY A 16 2.71 -8.73 -11.94
C GLY A 16 4.06 -8.00 -12.00
N ALA A 17 4.96 -8.26 -11.04
CA ALA A 17 6.32 -7.72 -11.08
C ALA A 17 7.13 -8.25 -12.28
N ALA A 18 6.97 -9.52 -12.64
CA ALA A 18 7.64 -10.11 -13.79
C ALA A 18 7.18 -9.49 -15.12
N LEU A 19 5.88 -9.25 -15.26
CA LEU A 19 5.30 -8.55 -16.42
C LEU A 19 5.85 -7.13 -16.54
N LEU A 20 5.88 -6.37 -15.43
CA LEU A 20 6.41 -5.02 -15.43
C LEU A 20 7.90 -5.01 -15.77
N ALA A 21 8.69 -5.88 -15.15
CA ALA A 21 10.11 -6.01 -15.46
C ALA A 21 10.35 -6.34 -16.95
N LYS A 22 9.55 -7.24 -17.53
CA LYS A 22 9.65 -7.58 -18.96
C LYS A 22 9.36 -6.37 -19.84
N LYS A 23 8.30 -5.61 -19.55
CA LYS A 23 7.90 -4.39 -20.28
C LYS A 23 9.01 -3.34 -20.26
N GLU A 24 9.63 -3.15 -19.11
CA GLU A 24 10.70 -2.18 -18.90
C GLU A 24 12.09 -2.68 -19.37
N GLY A 25 12.13 -3.84 -20.01
CA GLY A 25 13.32 -4.31 -20.74
C GLY A 25 14.37 -5.03 -19.89
N TYR A 26 14.04 -5.43 -18.66
CA TYR A 26 14.92 -6.25 -17.82
C TYR A 26 15.17 -7.64 -18.41
N ASP A 27 16.30 -8.25 -18.02
CA ASP A 27 16.50 -9.69 -18.12
C ASP A 27 15.83 -10.34 -16.90
N VAL A 28 14.62 -10.86 -17.09
CA VAL A 28 13.75 -11.31 -16.00
C VAL A 28 13.61 -12.83 -15.97
N VAL A 29 13.75 -13.39 -14.77
CA VAL A 29 13.35 -14.76 -14.45
C VAL A 29 12.59 -14.76 -13.13
N LEU A 30 11.49 -15.52 -13.10
CA LEU A 30 10.73 -15.76 -11.89
C LEU A 30 11.12 -17.12 -11.29
N MET A 31 11.27 -17.19 -9.97
CA MET A 31 11.58 -18.43 -9.27
C MET A 31 10.65 -18.63 -8.09
N ASP A 32 10.08 -19.82 -7.96
CA ASP A 32 9.26 -20.22 -6.81
C ASP A 32 9.69 -21.61 -6.32
N GLU A 33 9.79 -21.78 -5.00
CA GLU A 33 10.05 -23.07 -4.36
C GLU A 33 8.84 -24.02 -4.48
N GLY A 34 7.64 -23.48 -4.57
CA GLY A 34 6.40 -24.19 -4.80
C GLY A 34 6.02 -24.30 -6.27
N SER A 35 4.84 -24.88 -6.53
CA SER A 35 4.24 -24.91 -7.85
C SER A 35 3.40 -23.65 -8.11
N LEU A 36 3.41 -23.18 -9.35
CA LEU A 36 2.56 -22.08 -9.78
C LEU A 36 1.14 -22.58 -10.09
N LYS A 37 0.15 -21.71 -9.84
CA LYS A 37 -1.21 -21.92 -10.34
C LYS A 37 -1.20 -21.85 -11.88
N ASP A 38 -2.07 -22.62 -12.53
CA ASP A 38 -2.12 -22.70 -13.99
C ASP A 38 -2.33 -21.34 -14.67
N GLY A 39 -3.16 -20.47 -14.09
CA GLY A 39 -3.37 -19.10 -14.60
C GLY A 39 -2.06 -18.31 -14.68
N TYR A 40 -1.28 -18.31 -13.58
CA TYR A 40 0.01 -17.62 -13.51
C TYR A 40 1.04 -18.23 -14.45
N ARG A 41 1.08 -19.57 -14.55
CA ARG A 41 1.95 -20.26 -15.52
C ARG A 41 1.64 -19.84 -16.95
N ASN A 42 0.36 -19.80 -17.30
CA ASN A 42 -0.08 -19.45 -18.65
C ASN A 42 0.24 -17.99 -18.99
N GLU A 43 0.07 -17.08 -18.03
CA GLU A 43 0.38 -15.65 -18.16
C GLU A 43 1.89 -15.39 -18.38
N LEU A 44 2.75 -16.09 -17.64
CA LEU A 44 4.21 -16.01 -17.84
C LEU A 44 4.62 -16.58 -19.21
N LYS A 45 4.06 -17.73 -19.60
CA LYS A 45 4.32 -18.36 -20.91
C LYS A 45 3.88 -17.47 -22.07
N SER A 46 2.66 -16.92 -22.03
CA SER A 46 2.15 -16.05 -23.09
C SER A 46 2.96 -14.76 -23.23
N SER A 47 3.56 -14.31 -22.13
CA SER A 47 4.41 -13.10 -22.09
C SER A 47 5.89 -13.39 -22.40
N GLY A 48 6.26 -14.65 -22.68
CA GLY A 48 7.64 -15.04 -22.96
C GLY A 48 8.59 -14.73 -21.79
N ILE A 49 8.11 -14.94 -20.57
CA ILE A 49 8.86 -14.78 -19.32
C ILE A 49 9.29 -16.16 -18.85
N GLU A 50 10.59 -16.31 -18.61
CA GLU A 50 11.14 -17.53 -18.04
C GLU A 50 10.75 -17.65 -16.57
N PHE A 51 10.39 -18.85 -16.14
CA PHE A 51 10.15 -19.14 -14.73
C PHE A 51 10.63 -20.54 -14.34
N LEU A 52 11.01 -20.68 -13.08
CA LEU A 52 11.35 -21.93 -12.40
C LEU A 52 10.34 -22.16 -11.27
N GLU A 53 9.74 -23.34 -11.23
CA GLU A 53 8.81 -23.74 -10.18
C GLU A 53 9.29 -25.05 -9.54
N GLY A 54 9.05 -25.21 -8.24
CA GLY A 54 9.54 -26.35 -7.45
C GLY A 54 11.02 -26.28 -7.08
N ALA A 55 11.74 -25.21 -7.44
CA ALA A 55 13.16 -25.05 -7.18
C ALA A 55 13.63 -23.59 -7.34
N ILE A 56 14.73 -23.26 -6.66
CA ILE A 56 15.47 -22.01 -6.83
C ILE A 56 16.85 -22.33 -7.42
N ASP A 57 17.19 -21.68 -8.53
CA ASP A 57 18.55 -21.72 -9.07
C ASP A 57 19.42 -20.71 -8.31
N GLU A 58 20.19 -21.21 -7.34
CA GLU A 58 21.06 -20.39 -6.49
C GLU A 58 22.07 -19.57 -7.29
N GLN A 59 22.68 -20.16 -8.33
CA GLN A 59 23.72 -19.47 -9.09
C GLN A 59 23.13 -18.27 -9.83
N ARG A 60 21.96 -18.44 -10.44
CA ARG A 60 21.25 -17.36 -11.13
C ARG A 60 20.70 -16.31 -10.16
N LEU A 61 20.10 -16.75 -9.06
CA LEU A 61 19.58 -15.86 -8.03
C LEU A 61 20.69 -14.96 -7.46
N LEU A 62 21.83 -15.55 -7.11
CA LEU A 62 22.97 -14.82 -6.56
C LEU A 62 23.76 -14.04 -7.62
N ALA A 63 23.42 -14.17 -8.90
CA ALA A 63 23.98 -13.37 -9.99
C ALA A 63 23.00 -12.28 -10.48
N ALA A 64 21.93 -12.01 -9.73
CA ALA A 64 20.98 -10.92 -10.00
C ALA A 64 21.57 -9.56 -9.66
N ASP A 65 21.18 -8.52 -10.41
CA ASP A 65 21.52 -7.12 -10.08
C ASP A 65 20.56 -6.53 -9.03
N GLU A 66 19.36 -7.11 -8.90
CA GLU A 66 18.32 -6.77 -7.93
C GLU A 66 17.32 -7.94 -7.85
N VAL A 67 16.64 -8.11 -6.72
CA VAL A 67 15.60 -9.12 -6.51
C VAL A 67 14.30 -8.43 -6.10
N VAL A 68 13.19 -8.84 -6.73
CA VAL A 68 11.84 -8.50 -6.25
C VAL A 68 11.31 -9.66 -5.42
N LYS A 69 11.11 -9.44 -4.13
CA LYS A 69 10.62 -10.45 -3.19
C LYS A 69 9.10 -10.33 -3.04
N SER A 70 8.39 -11.45 -3.20
CA SER A 70 6.97 -11.53 -2.87
C SER A 70 6.75 -11.31 -1.37
N PRO A 71 5.70 -10.55 -0.96
CA PRO A 71 5.49 -10.19 0.44
C PRO A 71 5.26 -11.41 1.35
N GLY A 72 4.75 -12.52 0.82
CA GLY A 72 4.59 -13.76 1.58
C GLY A 72 5.90 -14.37 2.08
N ILE A 73 7.04 -14.12 1.42
CA ILE A 73 8.32 -14.76 1.72
C ILE A 73 8.99 -14.07 2.92
N PRO A 74 9.19 -14.78 4.06
CA PRO A 74 9.72 -14.17 5.27
C PRO A 74 11.21 -13.91 5.23
N GLU A 75 11.66 -12.94 6.01
CA GLU A 75 13.10 -12.61 6.18
C GLU A 75 13.91 -13.80 6.69
N LYS A 76 13.28 -14.73 7.42
CA LYS A 76 13.93 -15.95 7.89
C LYS A 76 14.21 -16.99 6.80
N ASN A 77 13.62 -16.86 5.62
CA ASN A 77 13.83 -17.76 4.47
C ASN A 77 15.31 -17.76 4.07
N GLU A 78 15.85 -18.94 3.74
CA GLU A 78 17.28 -19.12 3.48
C GLU A 78 17.75 -18.33 2.26
N TRP A 79 16.95 -18.25 1.19
CA TRP A 79 17.28 -17.48 -0.01
C TRP A 79 17.35 -15.99 0.30
N VAL A 80 16.39 -15.47 1.06
CA VAL A 80 16.40 -14.06 1.47
C VAL A 80 17.67 -13.72 2.26
N LYS A 81 18.07 -14.58 3.20
CA LYS A 81 19.33 -14.43 3.94
C LYS A 81 20.55 -14.43 3.03
N LYS A 82 20.64 -15.37 2.08
CA LYS A 82 21.76 -15.46 1.13
C LYS A 82 21.85 -14.22 0.22
N ILE A 83 20.72 -13.76 -0.32
CA ILE A 83 20.63 -12.57 -1.18
C ILE A 83 21.13 -11.33 -0.41
N ARG A 84 20.60 -11.11 0.80
CA ARG A 84 21.00 -9.97 1.65
C ARG A 84 22.45 -10.05 2.10
N ALA A 85 22.95 -11.24 2.47
CA ALA A 85 24.35 -11.44 2.85
C ALA A 85 25.33 -11.12 1.70
N LYS A 86 24.90 -11.31 0.45
CA LYS A 86 25.67 -10.94 -0.74
C LYS A 86 25.54 -9.44 -1.12
N GLY A 87 24.71 -8.68 -0.41
CA GLY A 87 24.48 -7.27 -0.67
C GLY A 87 23.67 -7.00 -1.95
N ILE A 88 22.94 -8.00 -2.46
CA ILE A 88 22.07 -7.81 -3.62
C ILE A 88 20.84 -7.00 -3.16
N PRO A 89 20.47 -5.90 -3.85
CA PRO A 89 19.29 -5.13 -3.51
C PRO A 89 18.03 -5.98 -3.55
N VAL A 90 17.19 -5.87 -2.51
CA VAL A 90 15.89 -6.55 -2.42
C VAL A 90 14.82 -5.48 -2.30
N ILE A 91 13.80 -5.58 -3.16
CA ILE A 91 12.64 -4.70 -3.15
C ILE A 91 11.33 -5.51 -3.20
N GLY A 92 10.22 -4.87 -2.85
CA GLY A 92 8.88 -5.40 -3.05
C GLY A 92 8.29 -5.06 -4.42
N GLU A 93 7.19 -5.70 -4.77
CA GLU A 93 6.43 -5.39 -6.00
C GLU A 93 5.91 -3.94 -6.01
N ILE A 94 5.45 -3.42 -4.87
CA ILE A 94 4.94 -2.04 -4.79
C ILE A 94 6.04 -0.99 -5.02
N GLU A 95 7.29 -1.30 -4.66
CA GLU A 95 8.45 -0.46 -4.92
C GLU A 95 8.76 -0.46 -6.43
N LEU A 96 8.72 -1.64 -7.07
CA LEU A 96 8.89 -1.73 -8.52
C LEU A 96 7.79 -0.96 -9.25
N ALA A 97 6.52 -1.17 -8.89
CA ALA A 97 5.39 -0.47 -9.49
C ALA A 97 5.53 1.06 -9.35
N PHE A 98 5.95 1.53 -8.17
CA PHE A 98 6.18 2.95 -7.91
C PHE A 98 7.23 3.58 -8.84
N ARG A 99 8.33 2.85 -9.14
CA ARG A 99 9.37 3.33 -10.06
C ARG A 99 8.86 3.58 -11.48
N TYR A 100 7.77 2.92 -11.87
CA TYR A 100 7.22 2.94 -13.24
C TYR A 100 5.79 3.50 -13.34
N LYS A 101 5.26 4.07 -12.25
CA LYS A 101 3.91 4.64 -12.21
C LYS A 101 3.74 5.91 -13.07
N GLY A 102 4.81 6.49 -13.60
CA GLY A 102 4.79 7.81 -14.24
C GLY A 102 4.31 8.91 -13.28
N ASP A 103 3.43 9.80 -13.78
CA ASP A 103 2.88 10.93 -13.04
C ASP A 103 1.67 10.58 -12.15
N SER A 104 1.29 9.30 -12.08
CA SER A 104 0.13 8.87 -11.33
C SER A 104 0.26 9.16 -9.84
N LYS A 105 -0.83 9.62 -9.23
CA LYS A 105 -0.95 9.79 -7.78
C LYS A 105 -1.24 8.46 -7.09
N ILE A 106 -0.81 8.33 -5.83
CA ILE A 106 -1.06 7.15 -5.00
C ILE A 106 -1.72 7.55 -3.68
N VAL A 107 -2.85 6.93 -3.38
CA VAL A 107 -3.44 6.88 -2.03
C VAL A 107 -3.16 5.50 -1.46
N ALA A 108 -2.29 5.40 -0.45
CA ALA A 108 -1.91 4.14 0.17
C ALA A 108 -2.53 4.00 1.56
N ILE A 109 -3.16 2.86 1.82
CA ILE A 109 -3.88 2.58 3.06
C ILE A 109 -3.24 1.39 3.77
N THR A 110 -2.89 1.57 5.04
CA THR A 110 -2.44 0.50 5.92
C THR A 110 -3.08 0.59 7.32
N GLY A 111 -2.83 -0.43 8.13
CA GLY A 111 -3.39 -0.60 9.47
C GLY A 111 -3.47 -2.08 9.83
N SER A 112 -3.77 -2.40 11.09
CA SER A 112 -4.08 -3.79 11.45
C SER A 112 -5.45 -4.17 10.87
N ASN A 113 -6.48 -3.34 11.09
CA ASN A 113 -7.85 -3.59 10.68
C ASN A 113 -8.46 -2.46 9.83
N GLY A 114 -9.52 -2.76 9.08
CA GLY A 114 -10.29 -1.77 8.30
C GLY A 114 -9.68 -1.36 6.96
N LYS A 115 -8.52 -1.92 6.59
CA LYS A 115 -7.80 -1.64 5.34
C LYS A 115 -8.66 -1.82 4.10
N SER A 116 -9.24 -3.01 3.91
CA SER A 116 -9.99 -3.33 2.70
C SER A 116 -11.26 -2.51 2.56
N THR A 117 -12.01 -2.34 3.64
CA THR A 117 -13.20 -1.48 3.66
C THR A 117 -12.85 -0.04 3.33
N THR A 118 -11.82 0.52 3.95
CA THR A 118 -11.40 1.92 3.69
C THR A 118 -10.89 2.10 2.27
N THR A 119 -10.07 1.16 1.78
CA THR A 119 -9.53 1.20 0.42
C THR A 119 -10.65 1.13 -0.62
N ALA A 120 -11.60 0.21 -0.44
CA ALA A 120 -12.78 0.10 -1.30
C ALA A 120 -13.67 1.36 -1.25
N LEU A 121 -13.85 1.95 -0.06
CA LEU A 121 -14.64 3.17 0.09
C LEU A 121 -13.98 4.38 -0.55
N ILE A 122 -12.67 4.57 -0.39
CA ILE A 122 -11.91 5.63 -1.08
C ILE A 122 -12.04 5.46 -2.61
N TYR A 123 -11.84 4.24 -3.09
CA TYR A 123 -12.01 3.93 -4.51
C TYR A 123 -13.43 4.26 -4.99
N HIS A 124 -14.46 3.88 -4.23
CA HIS A 124 -15.84 4.19 -4.55
C HIS A 124 -16.11 5.70 -4.60
N ILE A 125 -15.64 6.47 -3.61
CA ILE A 125 -15.73 7.95 -3.60
C ILE A 125 -15.09 8.52 -4.87
N PHE A 126 -13.90 8.05 -5.23
CA PHE A 126 -13.18 8.53 -6.41
C PHE A 126 -13.91 8.20 -7.71
N LYS A 127 -14.47 6.99 -7.85
CA LYS A 127 -15.29 6.61 -9.00
C LYS A 127 -16.58 7.44 -9.08
N THR A 128 -17.26 7.66 -7.97
CA THR A 128 -18.48 8.49 -7.89
C THR A 128 -18.21 9.97 -8.21
N ALA A 129 -17.00 10.44 -7.91
CA ALA A 129 -16.50 11.76 -8.32
C ALA A 129 -16.05 11.83 -9.79
N GLY A 130 -16.08 10.72 -10.53
CA GLY A 130 -15.68 10.66 -11.94
C GLY A 130 -14.18 10.59 -12.19
N LEU A 131 -13.38 10.28 -11.16
CA LEU A 131 -11.93 10.10 -11.33
C LEU A 131 -11.61 8.79 -12.04
N ASP A 132 -10.59 8.83 -12.89
CA ASP A 132 -10.00 7.63 -13.48
C ASP A 132 -8.96 7.06 -12.52
N CYS A 133 -9.33 5.98 -11.82
CA CYS A 133 -8.50 5.36 -10.82
C CYS A 133 -8.59 3.84 -10.87
N ALA A 134 -7.60 3.17 -10.28
CA ALA A 134 -7.57 1.73 -10.10
C ALA A 134 -7.38 1.35 -8.63
N LEU A 135 -7.99 0.22 -8.25
CA LEU A 135 -7.83 -0.42 -6.96
C LEU A 135 -6.69 -1.45 -7.06
N VAL A 136 -5.65 -1.29 -6.26
CA VAL A 136 -4.42 -2.10 -6.36
C VAL A 136 -3.88 -2.55 -5.00
N GLY A 137 -2.91 -3.46 -5.02
CA GLY A 137 -2.20 -3.92 -3.83
C GLY A 137 -2.77 -5.23 -3.29
N ASN A 138 -3.08 -5.29 -2.00
CA ASN A 138 -3.66 -6.48 -1.36
C ASN A 138 -5.08 -6.83 -1.83
N ILE A 139 -5.81 -5.86 -2.37
CA ILE A 139 -7.13 -6.05 -3.00
C ILE A 139 -7.14 -5.39 -4.38
N GLY A 140 -8.05 -5.83 -5.24
CA GLY A 140 -8.08 -5.38 -6.63
C GLY A 140 -7.05 -6.15 -7.45
N TYR A 141 -6.16 -5.44 -8.13
CA TYR A 141 -5.11 -6.03 -8.96
C TYR A 141 -3.73 -5.87 -8.30
N SER A 142 -2.79 -6.77 -8.65
CA SER A 142 -1.36 -6.46 -8.53
C SER A 142 -1.07 -5.04 -9.06
N PHE A 143 -0.35 -4.25 -8.26
CA PHE A 143 -0.02 -2.88 -8.63
C PHE A 143 0.88 -2.84 -9.85
N ALA A 144 1.91 -3.69 -9.91
CA ALA A 144 2.80 -3.79 -11.06
C ALA A 144 2.04 -4.21 -12.34
N LYS A 145 1.12 -5.17 -12.22
CA LYS A 145 0.28 -5.60 -13.35
C LYS A 145 -0.62 -4.47 -13.86
N GLN A 146 -1.27 -3.72 -12.96
CA GLN A 146 -2.10 -2.57 -13.31
C GLN A 146 -1.30 -1.50 -14.06
N VAL A 147 -0.07 -1.19 -13.62
CA VAL A 147 0.83 -0.23 -14.30
C VAL A 147 1.17 -0.68 -15.73
N VAL A 148 1.25 -2.00 -15.96
CA VAL A 148 1.55 -2.57 -17.27
C VAL A 148 0.35 -2.53 -18.20
N GLU A 149 -0.79 -3.04 -17.75
CA GLU A 149 -1.93 -3.38 -18.61
C GLU A 149 -2.93 -2.23 -18.79
N ASP A 150 -3.17 -1.44 -17.73
CA ASP A 150 -4.14 -0.35 -17.74
C ASP A 150 -3.67 0.78 -16.80
N PRO A 151 -2.61 1.53 -17.18
CA PRO A 151 -2.09 2.59 -16.35
C PRO A 151 -3.15 3.67 -16.09
N LYS A 152 -3.31 4.07 -14.82
CA LYS A 152 -4.30 5.06 -14.38
C LYS A 152 -3.60 6.27 -13.77
N PRO A 153 -4.17 7.48 -13.87
CA PRO A 153 -3.60 8.66 -13.22
C PRO A 153 -3.70 8.63 -11.68
N LEU A 154 -4.47 7.69 -11.11
CA LEU A 154 -4.66 7.56 -9.67
C LEU A 154 -4.76 6.09 -9.25
N TYR A 155 -3.99 5.72 -8.24
CA TYR A 155 -4.01 4.39 -7.64
C TYR A 155 -4.49 4.47 -6.19
N VAL A 156 -5.48 3.66 -5.83
CA VAL A 156 -5.92 3.44 -4.45
C VAL A 156 -5.38 2.09 -4.02
N ALA A 157 -4.36 2.12 -3.17
CA ALA A 157 -3.53 0.96 -2.86
C ALA A 157 -3.75 0.48 -1.43
N GLU A 158 -4.23 -0.76 -1.26
CA GLU A 158 -4.17 -1.42 0.05
C GLU A 158 -2.77 -2.00 0.26
N ILE A 159 -2.07 -1.53 1.29
CA ILE A 159 -0.69 -1.92 1.56
C ILE A 159 -0.57 -2.64 2.91
N SER A 160 -0.04 -3.85 2.89
CA SER A 160 0.36 -4.60 4.09
C SER A 160 1.69 -4.13 4.67
N SER A 161 1.95 -4.46 5.93
CA SER A 161 3.26 -4.25 6.55
C SER A 161 4.36 -5.04 5.81
N PHE A 162 4.06 -6.25 5.33
CA PHE A 162 5.02 -7.07 4.58
C PHE A 162 5.46 -6.43 3.26
N GLN A 163 4.56 -5.69 2.59
CA GLN A 163 4.91 -4.95 1.38
C GLN A 163 5.74 -3.70 1.71
N LEU A 164 5.45 -3.04 2.84
CA LEU A 164 6.24 -1.91 3.32
C LEU A 164 7.66 -2.31 3.73
N ASP A 165 7.89 -3.57 4.08
CA ASP A 165 9.20 -3.99 4.59
C ASP A 165 10.35 -3.88 3.58
N ASP A 166 10.02 -3.95 2.29
CA ASP A 166 10.98 -3.93 1.17
C ASP A 166 10.80 -2.71 0.25
N ILE A 167 10.29 -1.60 0.79
CA ILE A 167 10.32 -0.31 0.07
C ILE A 167 11.68 0.37 0.19
N VAL A 168 12.00 1.18 -0.80
CA VAL A 168 13.18 2.06 -0.80
C VAL A 168 12.74 3.49 -1.05
N THR A 169 12.04 3.74 -2.17
CA THR A 169 11.62 5.08 -2.59
C THR A 169 10.12 5.26 -2.67
N PHE A 170 9.33 4.19 -2.46
CA PHE A 170 7.87 4.23 -2.42
C PHE A 170 7.38 5.41 -1.59
N ARG A 171 6.66 6.32 -2.25
CA ARG A 171 6.16 7.57 -1.66
C ARG A 171 4.71 7.80 -2.12
N PRO A 172 3.71 7.45 -1.29
CA PRO A 172 2.33 7.81 -1.59
C PRO A 172 2.10 9.31 -1.37
N ASP A 173 1.35 9.93 -2.28
CA ASP A 173 0.90 11.33 -2.14
C ASP A 173 -0.01 11.48 -0.92
N ILE A 174 -0.82 10.45 -0.63
CA ILE A 174 -1.70 10.37 0.54
C ILE A 174 -1.49 9.02 1.22
N ALA A 175 -0.97 9.02 2.44
CA ALA A 175 -0.84 7.83 3.28
C ALA A 175 -1.93 7.80 4.36
N VAL A 176 -2.55 6.65 4.57
CA VAL A 176 -3.56 6.42 5.62
C VAL A 176 -3.08 5.31 6.55
N LEU A 177 -3.01 5.60 7.85
CA LEU A 177 -2.74 4.62 8.90
C LEU A 177 -3.92 4.56 9.88
N LEU A 178 -4.71 3.49 9.77
CA LEU A 178 -6.01 3.38 10.45
C LEU A 178 -5.91 3.05 11.95
N ASN A 179 -5.03 2.12 12.30
CA ASN A 179 -4.82 1.60 13.65
C ASN A 179 -3.62 0.65 13.68
N ILE A 180 -3.05 0.45 14.87
CA ILE A 180 -2.05 -0.58 15.12
C ILE A 180 -2.42 -1.39 16.36
N THR A 181 -2.82 -2.63 16.15
CA THR A 181 -3.00 -3.66 17.19
C THR A 181 -2.08 -4.84 16.91
N GLU A 182 -1.68 -5.58 17.95
CA GLU A 182 -0.86 -6.79 17.80
C GLU A 182 -1.46 -7.74 16.76
N ASP A 183 -0.65 -8.07 15.75
CA ASP A 183 -1.01 -8.93 14.63
C ASP A 183 0.29 -9.39 13.95
N HIS A 184 0.29 -10.58 13.34
CA HIS A 184 1.42 -11.14 12.59
C HIS A 184 2.81 -11.08 13.30
N LEU A 185 2.84 -11.17 14.63
CA LEU A 185 4.08 -10.99 15.41
C LEU A 185 5.14 -12.06 15.12
N ASP A 186 4.74 -13.24 14.64
CA ASP A 186 5.62 -14.31 14.18
C ASP A 186 6.52 -13.89 13.02
N ARG A 187 6.10 -12.86 12.26
CA ARG A 187 6.89 -12.25 11.18
C ARG A 187 7.95 -11.27 11.69
N TYR A 188 7.78 -10.76 12.90
CA TYR A 188 8.52 -9.63 13.46
C TYR A 188 9.30 -10.02 14.72
N ASP A 189 9.82 -11.25 14.77
CA ASP A 189 10.56 -11.83 15.90
C ASP A 189 9.80 -11.75 17.23
N TYR A 190 8.47 -11.77 17.17
CA TYR A 190 7.57 -11.54 18.31
C TYR A 190 7.79 -10.21 19.03
N LYS A 191 8.36 -9.22 18.34
CA LYS A 191 8.56 -7.85 18.83
C LYS A 191 7.56 -6.91 18.18
N PHE A 192 6.58 -6.44 18.95
CA PHE A 192 5.54 -5.53 18.44
C PHE A 192 6.11 -4.23 17.86
N GLU A 193 7.21 -3.71 18.42
CA GLU A 193 7.90 -2.53 17.89
C GLU A 193 8.31 -2.68 16.43
N ASN A 194 8.81 -3.86 16.01
CA ASN A 194 9.19 -4.11 14.62
C ASN A 194 7.98 -4.00 13.67
N TYR A 195 6.80 -4.45 14.12
CA TYR A 195 5.56 -4.32 13.34
C TYR A 195 5.07 -2.87 13.25
N ILE A 196 5.20 -2.11 14.35
CA ILE A 196 4.89 -0.68 14.37
C ILE A 196 5.77 0.05 13.35
N GLN A 197 7.10 -0.14 13.43
CA GLN A 197 8.08 0.44 12.50
C GLN A 197 7.76 0.08 11.04
N SER A 198 7.40 -1.18 10.79
CA SER A 198 7.01 -1.66 9.47
C SER A 198 5.81 -0.88 8.88
N LYS A 199 4.75 -0.64 9.66
CA LYS A 199 3.61 0.16 9.18
C LYS A 199 3.95 1.62 8.95
N PHE A 200 4.79 2.21 9.81
CA PHE A 200 5.18 3.62 9.66
C PHE A 200 6.07 3.89 8.44
N ARG A 201 6.67 2.85 7.85
CA ARG A 201 7.39 2.98 6.57
C ARG A 201 6.53 3.57 5.45
N ILE A 202 5.20 3.49 5.53
CA ILE A 202 4.30 4.18 4.58
C ILE A 202 4.56 5.70 4.48
N THR A 203 5.12 6.30 5.53
CA THR A 203 5.46 7.73 5.61
C THR A 203 6.94 8.03 5.33
N MET A 204 7.79 6.99 5.23
CA MET A 204 9.26 7.12 5.25
C MET A 204 9.81 8.07 4.20
N ASN A 205 9.23 8.06 3.00
CA ASN A 205 9.67 8.89 1.88
C ASN A 205 8.76 10.10 1.62
N GLN A 206 7.71 10.29 2.44
CA GLN A 206 6.82 11.43 2.30
C GLN A 206 7.54 12.74 2.63
N THR A 207 7.16 13.79 1.91
CA THR A 207 7.67 15.15 2.01
C THR A 207 6.59 16.07 2.57
N THR A 208 6.94 17.34 2.80
CA THR A 208 6.00 18.39 3.27
C THR A 208 4.87 18.72 2.28
N ARG A 209 4.87 18.11 1.09
CA ARG A 209 3.81 18.25 0.07
C ARG A 209 2.81 17.09 0.08
N ASP A 210 3.14 16.01 0.78
CA ASP A 210 2.33 14.80 0.85
C ASP A 210 1.45 14.85 2.11
N TYR A 211 0.38 14.05 2.14
CA TYR A 211 -0.55 13.99 3.27
C TYR A 211 -0.40 12.69 4.06
N PHE A 212 -0.47 12.80 5.38
CA PHE A 212 -0.56 11.65 6.28
C PHE A 212 -1.81 11.73 7.14
N ILE A 213 -2.74 10.81 6.88
CA ILE A 213 -4.00 10.64 7.58
C ILE A 213 -3.81 9.53 8.61
N TYR A 214 -4.08 9.81 9.88
CA TYR A 214 -3.85 8.84 10.95
C TYR A 214 -4.90 8.95 12.05
N ASN A 215 -5.12 7.85 12.75
CA ASN A 215 -6.02 7.81 13.89
C ASN A 215 -5.35 8.41 15.14
N LEU A 216 -5.84 9.57 15.57
CA LEU A 216 -5.36 10.29 16.76
C LEU A 216 -5.84 9.63 18.06
N ASP A 217 -6.85 8.76 17.99
CA ASP A 217 -7.39 8.03 19.13
C ASP A 217 -6.67 6.70 19.40
N ASP A 218 -5.66 6.36 18.59
CA ASP A 218 -4.78 5.20 18.72
C ASP A 218 -3.48 5.58 19.46
N ASP A 219 -3.33 5.02 20.66
CA ASP A 219 -2.19 5.33 21.54
C ASP A 219 -0.84 4.88 20.96
N ILE A 220 -0.81 3.80 20.17
CA ILE A 220 0.42 3.30 19.56
C ILE A 220 0.91 4.27 18.50
N ILE A 221 0.00 4.73 17.64
CA ILE A 221 0.31 5.71 16.60
C ILE A 221 0.83 7.02 17.24
N THR A 222 0.12 7.54 18.24
CA THR A 222 0.49 8.82 18.86
C THR A 222 1.79 8.73 19.66
N GLN A 223 2.05 7.62 20.35
CA GLN A 223 3.32 7.40 21.06
C GLN A 223 4.51 7.30 20.10
N TYR A 224 4.34 6.61 18.97
CA TYR A 224 5.36 6.52 17.94
C TYR A 224 5.70 7.90 17.37
N MET A 225 4.68 8.67 16.97
CA MET A 225 4.87 10.00 16.36
C MET A 225 5.52 11.02 17.31
N LYS A 226 5.34 10.87 18.63
CA LYS A 226 6.04 11.71 19.62
C LYS A 226 7.56 11.51 19.58
N ARG A 227 8.02 10.33 19.19
CA ARG A 227 9.45 9.95 19.13
C ARG A 227 10.03 10.05 17.73
N ASN A 228 9.18 9.97 16.71
CA ASN A 228 9.56 9.91 15.31
C ASN A 228 8.79 10.98 14.53
N PRO A 229 9.41 12.15 14.25
CA PRO A 229 8.77 13.23 13.52
C PRO A 229 8.30 12.79 12.13
N ILE A 230 7.06 13.15 11.78
CA ILE A 230 6.48 12.93 10.45
C ILE A 230 6.54 14.24 9.66
N HIS A 231 7.12 14.20 8.46
CA HIS A 231 7.39 15.38 7.63
C HIS A 231 6.21 15.83 6.76
N SER A 232 5.26 14.94 6.49
CA SER A 232 4.07 15.22 5.69
C SER A 232 3.05 16.09 6.42
N ILE A 233 2.10 16.62 5.66
CA ILE A 233 0.96 17.37 6.18
C ILE A 233 0.07 16.40 6.95
N GLN A 234 0.02 16.57 8.26
CA GLN A 234 -0.68 15.68 9.19
C GLN A 234 -2.18 16.01 9.25
N LEU A 235 -3.02 15.01 8.97
CA LEU A 235 -4.48 15.08 8.98
C LEU A 235 -5.05 14.07 9.98
N PRO A 236 -5.10 14.41 11.28
CA PRO A 236 -5.59 13.49 12.31
C PRO A 236 -7.08 13.18 12.15
N MET A 237 -7.45 11.98 12.56
CA MET A 237 -8.82 11.50 12.67
C MET A 237 -9.16 11.19 14.12
N SER A 238 -10.32 11.64 14.60
CA SER A 238 -10.69 11.48 16.01
C SER A 238 -12.19 11.44 16.24
N MET A 239 -12.64 10.59 17.16
CA MET A 239 -13.96 10.62 17.77
C MET A 239 -13.93 11.08 19.24
N LYS A 240 -12.74 11.19 19.86
CA LYS A 240 -12.59 11.58 21.28
C LYS A 240 -12.29 13.07 21.49
N GLN A 241 -11.72 13.72 20.48
CA GLN A 241 -11.19 15.09 20.57
C GLN A 241 -11.40 15.90 19.30
N THR A 242 -11.36 17.22 19.43
CA THR A 242 -11.47 18.17 18.32
C THR A 242 -10.13 18.30 17.58
N VAL A 243 -10.17 18.41 16.26
CA VAL A 243 -8.99 18.63 15.41
C VAL A 243 -9.16 19.89 14.54
N LYS A 244 -8.05 20.58 14.25
CA LYS A 244 -8.04 21.80 13.42
C LYS A 244 -8.04 21.52 11.91
N GLN A 245 -7.52 20.35 11.52
CA GLN A 245 -7.39 19.81 10.17
C GLN A 245 -7.57 18.29 10.30
N GLY A 246 -7.99 17.62 9.23
CA GLY A 246 -8.31 16.19 9.23
C GLY A 246 -9.81 15.94 9.43
N GLY A 247 -10.16 14.91 10.20
CA GLY A 247 -11.53 14.47 10.40
C GLY A 247 -11.89 14.32 11.87
N GLN A 248 -13.12 14.66 12.23
CA GLN A 248 -13.69 14.39 13.54
C GLN A 248 -15.15 13.97 13.47
N ILE A 249 -15.58 13.10 14.38
CA ILE A 249 -17.01 12.85 14.63
C ILE A 249 -17.35 13.30 16.05
N GLN A 250 -18.28 14.24 16.18
CA GLN A 250 -18.81 14.73 17.44
C GLN A 250 -20.32 14.94 17.31
N ASN A 251 -21.09 14.59 18.35
CA ASN A 251 -22.55 14.75 18.38
C ASN A 251 -23.23 14.18 17.12
N ASP A 252 -22.82 12.97 16.70
CA ASP A 252 -23.34 12.28 15.52
C ASP A 252 -23.13 13.02 14.18
N GLU A 253 -22.16 13.94 14.13
CA GLU A 253 -21.78 14.68 12.93
C GLU A 253 -20.30 14.49 12.58
N LEU A 254 -20.03 14.00 11.38
CA LEU A 254 -18.69 13.99 10.77
C LEU A 254 -18.38 15.39 10.26
N ASN A 255 -17.24 15.92 10.66
CA ASN A 255 -16.65 17.15 10.17
C ASN A 255 -15.26 16.85 9.60
N VAL A 256 -15.00 17.26 8.37
CA VAL A 256 -13.69 17.11 7.71
C VAL A 256 -13.22 18.47 7.23
N LYS A 257 -11.96 18.79 7.52
CA LYS A 257 -11.31 20.04 7.14
C LYS A 257 -9.92 19.78 6.58
N VAL A 258 -9.69 20.14 5.32
CA VAL A 258 -8.40 19.98 4.64
C VAL A 258 -8.11 21.27 3.86
N GLY A 259 -7.09 22.01 4.27
CA GLY A 259 -6.83 23.33 3.70
C GLY A 259 -8.02 24.28 3.88
N SER A 260 -8.59 24.78 2.78
CA SER A 260 -9.82 25.58 2.74
C SER A 260 -11.10 24.77 2.61
N GLU A 261 -11.00 23.47 2.27
CA GLU A 261 -12.16 22.60 2.12
C GLU A 261 -12.69 22.21 3.49
N GLU A 262 -13.99 22.42 3.70
CA GLU A 262 -14.69 22.09 4.93
C GLU A 262 -16.02 21.42 4.59
N GLN A 263 -16.24 20.23 5.15
CA GLN A 263 -17.45 19.46 4.93
C GLN A 263 -17.97 18.89 6.24
N SER A 264 -19.30 18.83 6.33
CA SER A 264 -20.00 18.19 7.44
C SER A 264 -21.16 17.32 6.94
N MET A 265 -21.40 16.20 7.61
CA MET A 265 -22.55 15.33 7.36
C MET A 265 -22.91 14.50 8.60
N SER A 266 -24.16 14.09 8.69
CA SER A 266 -24.64 13.21 9.76
C SER A 266 -24.06 11.79 9.59
N ILE A 267 -23.64 11.16 10.69
CA ILE A 267 -23.22 9.74 10.66
C ILE A 267 -24.38 8.80 10.30
N TYR A 268 -25.63 9.26 10.44
CA TYR A 268 -26.81 8.47 10.09
C TYR A 268 -26.96 8.31 8.57
N ASP A 269 -26.36 9.23 7.80
CA ASP A 269 -26.34 9.17 6.34
C ASP A 269 -25.39 8.06 5.85
N PHE A 270 -24.43 7.60 6.68
CA PHE A 270 -23.45 6.59 6.27
C PHE A 270 -24.13 5.28 5.88
N ALA A 271 -23.74 4.73 4.74
CA ALA A 271 -24.16 3.39 4.32
C ALA A 271 -23.62 2.32 5.28
N LEU A 272 -22.38 2.47 5.74
CA LEU A 272 -21.72 1.54 6.65
C LEU A 272 -21.98 1.91 8.12
N LYS A 273 -22.58 0.98 8.87
CA LYS A 273 -22.92 1.18 10.29
C LYS A 273 -21.83 0.65 11.24
N GLY A 274 -21.78 1.20 12.44
CA GLY A 274 -20.88 0.78 13.52
C GLY A 274 -19.62 1.66 13.66
N LYS A 275 -19.06 1.68 14.87
CA LYS A 275 -17.96 2.60 15.25
C LYS A 275 -16.69 2.44 14.42
N HIS A 276 -16.29 1.22 14.10
CA HIS A 276 -15.12 0.97 13.24
C HIS A 276 -15.35 1.49 11.82
N ASN A 277 -16.57 1.35 11.29
CA ASN A 277 -16.92 1.88 9.98
C ASN A 277 -16.99 3.39 9.96
N GLN A 278 -17.38 4.04 11.06
CA GLN A 278 -17.28 5.50 11.16
C GLN A 278 -15.83 5.99 11.04
N TYR A 279 -14.83 5.27 11.57
CA TYR A 279 -13.41 5.59 11.32
C TYR A 279 -13.01 5.37 9.87
N ASN A 280 -13.45 4.25 9.26
CA ASN A 280 -13.18 3.98 7.84
C ASN A 280 -13.77 5.07 6.94
N THR A 281 -15.02 5.49 7.21
CA THR A 281 -15.72 6.57 6.49
C THR A 281 -15.04 7.92 6.72
N MET A 282 -14.60 8.21 7.96
CA MET A 282 -13.82 9.41 8.26
C MET A 282 -12.52 9.43 7.45
N ALA A 283 -11.76 8.34 7.45
CA ALA A 283 -10.52 8.22 6.68
C ALA A 283 -10.75 8.42 5.18
N ALA A 284 -11.80 7.80 4.65
CA ALA A 284 -12.14 7.92 3.25
C ALA A 284 -12.58 9.35 2.87
N SER A 285 -13.33 10.01 3.75
CA SER A 285 -13.78 11.39 3.55
C SER A 285 -12.62 12.39 3.61
N VAL A 286 -11.66 12.20 4.51
CA VAL A 286 -10.44 13.01 4.60
C VAL A 286 -9.57 12.81 3.35
N ALA A 287 -9.37 11.57 2.90
CA ALA A 287 -8.64 11.28 1.66
C ALA A 287 -9.36 11.82 0.39
N GLY A 288 -10.69 11.85 0.41
CA GLY A 288 -11.50 12.53 -0.61
C GLY A 288 -11.23 14.02 -0.67
N ALA A 289 -11.20 14.67 0.49
CA ALA A 289 -10.97 16.11 0.61
C ALA A 289 -9.56 16.54 0.17
N THR A 290 -8.53 15.70 0.35
CA THR A 290 -7.17 16.00 -0.15
C THR A 290 -7.05 15.98 -1.69
N MET A 291 -8.08 15.49 -2.39
CA MET A 291 -8.16 15.42 -3.85
C MET A 291 -9.10 16.48 -4.45
N ASP A 292 -9.47 17.50 -3.67
CA ASP A 292 -10.38 18.59 -4.05
C ASP A 292 -11.75 18.09 -4.57
N ILE A 293 -12.18 16.91 -4.10
CA ILE A 293 -13.47 16.35 -4.46
C ILE A 293 -14.57 17.13 -3.74
N ARG A 294 -15.55 17.62 -4.49
CA ARG A 294 -16.67 18.40 -3.94
C ARG A 294 -17.44 17.60 -2.87
N LYS A 295 -17.80 18.28 -1.78
CA LYS A 295 -18.58 17.75 -0.64
C LYS A 295 -19.77 16.87 -1.03
N ASN A 296 -20.54 17.26 -2.06
CA ASN A 296 -21.72 16.52 -2.47
C ASN A 296 -21.39 15.13 -3.03
N LYS A 297 -20.24 14.97 -3.70
CA LYS A 297 -19.78 13.68 -4.24
C LYS A 297 -19.27 12.75 -3.15
N ILE A 298 -18.63 13.30 -2.13
CA ILE A 298 -18.23 12.52 -0.95
C ILE A 298 -19.49 12.04 -0.23
N ARG A 299 -20.45 12.93 0.04
CA ARG A 299 -21.72 12.57 0.70
C ARG A 299 -22.56 11.56 -0.07
N GLU A 300 -22.56 11.62 -1.40
CA GLU A 300 -23.28 10.65 -2.26
C GLU A 300 -22.71 9.22 -2.14
N ALA A 301 -21.43 9.07 -1.78
CA ALA A 301 -20.70 7.82 -1.83
C ALA A 301 -20.52 7.12 -0.47
N VAL A 302 -20.80 7.78 0.66
CA VAL A 302 -20.44 7.29 2.01
C VAL A 302 -21.62 6.81 2.84
#